data_AF-A0A9J7EI20-F1
#
_entry.id   AF-A0A9J7EI20-F1
#
_cell.length_a   1.000
_cell.length_b   1.000
_cell.length_c   1.000
_cell.angle_alpha   90.00
_cell.angle_beta   90.00
_cell.angle_gamma   90.00
#
_symmetry.space_group_name_H-M   'P 1'
#
loop_
_entity.id
_entity.type
_entity.pdbx_description
1 polymer ?
#
loop_
_entity_poly.entity_id
_entity_poly.type
_entity_poly.pdbx_seq_one_letter_code
_entity_poly.pdbx_strand_id
1 'polypeptide(L)'
;MEAEKEDKKKSPGEKKKVTDESEKQIVESINVIIFIEYIHGIFRFSLVNEKLRTPDWKMKAFTVFIIAAFIVLFTTYFLLPTDITHYDSENYVQAADKVRIIILFIQYAVCTFTASFLVNTNNIRIITTLANLDNMLQVGKSKNFYSKSRWETYKYMVLVIISQLATSILDFVAIGDVAWAIAATPLNFIQKLEIITFCKYVDFLRRRLLMINSYLKTFVDEQDQETATVFTIRSRNVDTTEKFNFIGRASDNNTKIRDAAKMYDVIGQISTMVNEVFNFQILTILMSTFAFIIIIMWTSLYYYRSAISDLSLLMNVIVSSFFWICYVAIMSIACERLLLVRNETKILVNKVIMNYDLPKTMRVQAKAFMELVEAWTLRIYIYDMFSVDITLMLKFISVATTYLIVVIQIFNFF
;
A
#
# COMPACT_ATOMS: atom_id res chain seq x y z
N MET A 1 4.06 32.56 23.48
CA MET A 1 4.87 32.26 24.69
C MET A 1 4.16 31.31 25.67
N GLU A 2 2.83 31.16 25.62
CA GLU A 2 2.09 30.19 26.48
C GLU A 2 2.06 28.76 25.91
N ALA A 3 2.03 28.58 24.59
CA ALA A 3 2.04 27.24 23.97
C ALA A 3 3.38 26.48 24.10
N GLU A 4 4.48 27.17 24.44
CA GLU A 4 5.81 26.57 24.57
C GLU A 4 6.11 26.05 25.99
N LYS A 5 5.24 26.38 26.97
CA LYS A 5 5.33 25.90 28.35
C LYS A 5 4.55 24.60 28.60
N GLU A 6 3.56 24.25 27.77
CA GLU A 6 2.77 23.02 27.96
C GLU A 6 3.51 21.75 27.54
N ASP A 7 4.34 21.79 26.49
CA ASP A 7 5.04 20.57 26.00
C ASP A 7 6.22 20.12 26.89
N LYS A 8 6.74 21.01 27.74
CA LYS A 8 7.86 20.71 28.66
C LYS A 8 7.42 20.14 30.02
N LYS A 9 6.11 20.01 30.28
CA LYS A 9 5.59 19.54 31.58
C LYS A 9 4.76 18.26 31.55
N LYS A 10 4.66 17.56 30.42
CA LYS A 10 4.00 16.24 30.40
C LYS A 10 4.86 15.19 31.09
N SER A 11 4.33 14.62 32.16
CA SER A 11 4.91 13.48 32.87
C SER A 11 5.23 12.33 31.88
N PRO A 12 6.29 11.53 32.11
CA PRO A 12 6.58 10.34 31.29
C PRO A 12 5.35 9.43 31.11
N GLY A 13 4.47 9.35 32.12
CA GLY A 13 3.22 8.60 32.05
C GLY A 13 2.17 9.20 31.10
N GLU A 14 2.12 10.52 30.97
CA GLU A 14 1.17 11.22 30.11
C GLU A 14 1.58 11.14 28.64
N LYS A 15 2.88 11.27 28.34
CA LYS A 15 3.41 11.05 26.97
C LYS A 15 3.14 9.62 26.49
N LYS A 16 3.35 8.64 27.38
CA LYS A 16 3.08 7.23 27.08
C LYS A 16 1.59 6.98 26.78
N LYS A 17 0.70 7.56 27.60
CA LYS A 17 -0.76 7.44 27.41
C LYS A 17 -1.23 8.02 26.07
N VAL A 18 -0.67 9.16 25.65
CA VAL A 18 -1.01 9.79 24.36
C VAL A 18 -0.50 8.96 23.18
N THR A 19 0.71 8.40 23.26
CA THR A 19 1.22 7.48 22.22
C THR A 19 0.36 6.22 22.13
N ASP A 20 0.01 5.59 23.26
CA ASP A 20 -0.85 4.39 23.29
C ASP A 20 -2.23 4.67 22.65
N GLU A 21 -2.80 5.86 22.85
CA GLU A 21 -4.08 6.27 22.23
C GLU A 21 -3.96 6.48 20.71
N SER A 22 -2.88 7.12 20.24
CA SER A 22 -2.61 7.27 18.81
C SER A 22 -2.36 5.92 18.12
N GLU A 23 -1.63 5.00 18.75
CA GLU A 23 -1.44 3.64 18.25
C GLU A 23 -2.78 2.94 18.04
N LYS A 24 -3.67 3.02 19.04
CA LYS A 24 -5.03 2.48 18.95
C LYS A 24 -5.82 3.08 17.78
N GLN A 25 -5.81 4.40 17.61
CA GLN A 25 -6.53 5.06 16.52
C GLN A 25 -6.01 4.67 15.13
N ILE A 26 -4.69 4.42 14.99
CA ILE A 26 -4.10 3.92 13.75
C ILE A 26 -4.57 2.48 13.49
N VAL A 27 -4.50 1.59 14.50
CA VAL A 27 -4.93 0.19 14.39
C VAL A 27 -6.42 0.11 14.06
N GLU A 28 -7.26 0.90 14.72
CA GLU A 28 -8.69 1.00 14.41
C GLU A 28 -8.94 1.42 12.94
N SER A 29 -8.03 2.18 12.34
CA SER A 29 -8.14 2.60 10.95
C SER A 29 -7.93 1.50 9.92
N ILE A 30 -7.32 0.37 10.33
CA ILE A 30 -7.08 -0.82 9.52
C ILE A 30 -7.71 -2.09 10.11
N ASN A 31 -8.53 -1.96 11.15
CA ASN A 31 -9.06 -3.09 11.91
C ASN A 31 -9.81 -4.12 11.04
N VAL A 32 -10.54 -3.65 10.02
CA VAL A 32 -11.26 -4.55 9.10
C VAL A 32 -10.29 -5.44 8.32
N ILE A 33 -9.15 -4.89 7.87
CA ILE A 33 -8.11 -5.64 7.18
C ILE A 33 -7.52 -6.69 8.13
N ILE A 34 -7.11 -6.26 9.32
CA ILE A 34 -6.49 -7.13 10.33
C ILE A 34 -7.43 -8.27 10.73
N PHE A 35 -8.71 -7.97 10.95
CA PHE A 35 -9.71 -8.98 11.30
C PHE A 35 -9.82 -10.06 10.23
N ILE A 36 -9.84 -9.65 8.96
CA ILE A 36 -9.90 -10.58 7.83
C ILE A 36 -8.60 -11.38 7.69
N GLU A 37 -7.44 -10.74 7.87
CA GLU A 37 -6.13 -11.40 7.86
C GLU A 37 -6.07 -12.49 8.94
N TYR A 38 -6.54 -12.20 10.15
CA TYR A 38 -6.55 -13.16 11.27
C TYR A 38 -7.41 -14.40 10.98
N ILE A 39 -8.57 -14.23 10.33
CA ILE A 39 -9.42 -15.36 9.91
C ILE A 39 -8.65 -16.29 8.96
N HIS A 40 -7.79 -15.73 8.12
CA HIS A 40 -6.99 -16.47 7.13
C HIS A 40 -5.60 -16.88 7.64
N GLY A 41 -5.35 -16.72 8.95
CA GLY A 41 -4.10 -17.15 9.58
C GLY A 41 -2.90 -16.22 9.35
N ILE A 42 -3.14 -14.99 8.89
CA ILE A 42 -2.10 -13.98 8.69
C ILE A 42 -2.05 -13.08 9.92
N PHE A 43 -0.94 -13.13 10.67
CA PHE A 43 -0.79 -12.36 11.91
C PHE A 43 0.40 -11.41 11.85
N ARG A 44 0.18 -10.16 11.41
CA ARG A 44 1.26 -9.14 11.37
C ARG A 44 1.72 -8.67 12.76
N PHE A 45 0.79 -8.65 13.70
CA PHE A 45 0.97 -8.30 15.11
C PHE A 45 -0.23 -8.82 15.90
N SER A 46 -0.21 -8.69 17.22
CA SER A 46 -1.32 -9.02 18.14
C SER A 46 -1.64 -7.83 19.04
N LEU A 47 -2.92 -7.59 19.31
CA LEU A 47 -3.36 -6.56 20.25
C LEU A 47 -3.82 -7.24 21.55
N VAL A 48 -3.01 -7.18 22.60
CA VAL A 48 -3.35 -7.75 23.92
C VAL A 48 -3.31 -6.65 24.97
N ASN A 49 -4.44 -6.42 25.65
CA ASN A 49 -4.60 -5.34 26.63
C ASN A 49 -4.21 -3.97 26.06
N GLU A 50 -4.71 -3.67 24.86
CA GLU A 50 -4.46 -2.43 24.11
C GLU A 50 -2.99 -2.18 23.74
N LYS A 51 -2.10 -3.18 23.89
CA LYS A 51 -0.68 -3.08 23.50
C LYS A 51 -0.38 -3.96 22.31
N LEU A 52 0.39 -3.40 21.38
CA LEU A 52 0.95 -4.12 20.24
C LEU A 52 2.03 -5.09 20.72
N ARG A 53 1.87 -6.36 20.34
CA ARG A 53 2.80 -7.45 20.65
C ARG A 53 3.04 -8.31 19.42
N THR A 54 4.15 -9.03 19.44
CA THR A 54 4.40 -10.08 18.46
C THR A 54 3.36 -11.20 18.62
N PRO A 55 2.95 -11.86 17.53
CA PRO A 55 2.04 -13.01 17.59
C PRO A 55 2.58 -14.12 18.51
N ASP A 56 1.71 -14.63 19.38
CA ASP A 56 2.03 -15.72 20.29
C ASP A 56 2.22 -17.04 19.53
N TRP A 57 2.86 -18.02 20.18
CA TRP A 57 3.09 -19.34 19.58
C TRP A 57 1.80 -20.03 19.12
N LYS A 58 0.67 -19.80 19.80
CA LYS A 58 -0.65 -20.34 19.43
C LYS A 58 -1.14 -19.80 18.09
N MET A 59 -0.95 -18.49 17.85
CA MET A 59 -1.32 -17.87 16.57
C MET A 59 -0.45 -18.40 15.44
N LYS A 60 0.86 -18.53 15.69
CA LYS A 60 1.80 -19.14 14.74
C LYS A 60 1.46 -20.60 14.41
N ALA A 61 1.08 -21.39 15.41
CA ALA A 61 0.62 -22.77 15.22
C ALA A 61 -0.67 -22.81 14.38
N PHE A 62 -1.60 -21.88 14.61
CA PHE A 62 -2.81 -21.74 13.80
C PHE A 62 -2.50 -21.39 12.34
N THR A 63 -1.52 -20.52 12.07
CA THR A 63 -1.04 -20.25 10.71
C THR A 63 -0.54 -21.52 10.02
N VAL A 64 0.31 -22.31 10.70
CA VAL A 64 0.82 -23.58 10.15
C VAL A 64 -0.31 -24.56 9.89
N PHE A 65 -1.29 -24.63 10.79
CA PHE A 65 -2.47 -25.48 10.62
C PHE A 65 -3.30 -25.07 9.38
N ILE A 66 -3.55 -23.77 9.17
CA ILE A 66 -4.27 -23.30 7.98
C ILE A 66 -3.51 -23.64 6.70
N ILE A 67 -2.19 -23.38 6.66
CA ILE A 67 -1.37 -23.74 5.49
C ILE A 67 -1.44 -25.25 5.24
N ALA A 68 -1.32 -26.08 6.27
CA ALA A 68 -1.44 -27.53 6.16
C ALA A 68 -2.83 -27.96 5.66
N ALA A 69 -3.90 -27.32 6.13
CA ALA A 69 -5.26 -27.60 5.66
C ALA A 69 -5.42 -27.27 4.17
N PHE A 70 -4.86 -26.14 3.70
CA PHE A 70 -4.84 -25.82 2.27
C PHE A 70 -3.98 -26.79 1.47
N ILE A 71 -2.85 -27.29 2.01
CA ILE A 71 -2.06 -28.35 1.35
C ILE A 71 -2.89 -29.61 1.20
N VAL A 72 -3.56 -30.07 2.26
CA VAL A 72 -4.42 -31.26 2.22
C VAL A 72 -5.52 -31.07 1.17
N LEU A 73 -6.25 -29.96 1.24
CA LEU A 73 -7.30 -29.62 0.28
C LEU A 73 -6.75 -29.60 -1.16
N PHE A 74 -5.57 -28.99 -1.36
CA PHE A 74 -4.94 -28.97 -2.67
C PHE A 74 -4.57 -30.38 -3.16
N THR A 75 -3.98 -31.21 -2.30
CA THR A 75 -3.60 -32.58 -2.65
C THR A 75 -4.80 -33.48 -2.95
N THR A 76 -5.88 -33.38 -2.17
CA THR A 76 -7.08 -34.21 -2.33
C THR A 76 -7.89 -33.85 -3.55
N TYR A 77 -8.03 -32.55 -3.86
CA TYR A 77 -8.87 -32.10 -4.97
C TYR A 77 -8.11 -31.89 -6.29
N PHE A 78 -6.79 -31.68 -6.28
CA PHE A 78 -6.02 -31.35 -7.49
C PHE A 78 -4.95 -32.37 -7.89
N LEU A 79 -4.31 -33.06 -6.94
CA LEU A 79 -3.26 -34.05 -7.24
C LEU A 79 -3.80 -35.49 -7.36
N LEU A 80 -4.84 -35.82 -6.59
CA LEU A 80 -5.41 -37.17 -6.53
C LEU A 80 -6.50 -37.53 -7.57
N PRO A 81 -7.17 -36.63 -8.31
CA PRO A 81 -8.05 -37.05 -9.41
C PRO A 81 -7.19 -37.51 -10.61
N THR A 82 -6.77 -38.77 -10.57
CA THR A 82 -6.25 -39.53 -11.70
C THR A 82 -7.41 -40.14 -12.47
N ASP A 83 -8.12 -39.36 -13.28
CA ASP A 83 -8.82 -39.92 -14.43
C ASP A 83 -7.87 -39.89 -15.63
N ILE A 84 -7.10 -40.98 -15.74
CA ILE A 84 -6.12 -41.24 -16.81
C ILE A 84 -6.82 -41.58 -18.15
N THR A 85 -8.14 -41.39 -18.27
CA THR A 85 -8.93 -42.03 -19.35
C THR A 85 -9.40 -41.14 -20.50
N HIS A 86 -8.99 -39.88 -20.63
CA HIS A 86 -9.15 -39.16 -21.91
C HIS A 86 -7.95 -38.24 -22.21
N TYR A 87 -7.02 -38.76 -23.00
CA TYR A 87 -5.83 -38.05 -23.47
C TYR A 87 -6.13 -37.29 -24.77
N ASP A 88 -7.08 -36.35 -24.71
CA ASP A 88 -7.38 -35.43 -25.82
C ASP A 88 -7.10 -33.97 -25.42
N SER A 89 -7.12 -33.09 -26.41
CA SER A 89 -6.76 -31.66 -26.42
C SER A 89 -7.19 -30.80 -25.22
N GLU A 90 -8.23 -31.20 -24.48
CA GLU A 90 -8.70 -30.54 -23.25
C GLU A 90 -7.66 -30.54 -22.10
N ASN A 91 -6.63 -31.40 -22.18
CA ASN A 91 -5.59 -31.53 -21.15
C ASN A 91 -4.68 -30.30 -21.00
N TYR A 92 -4.44 -29.52 -22.06
CA TYR A 92 -3.45 -28.42 -22.00
C TYR A 92 -3.98 -27.19 -21.26
N VAL A 93 -5.23 -26.82 -21.48
CA VAL A 93 -5.86 -25.68 -20.80
C VAL A 93 -6.06 -26.02 -19.31
N GLN A 94 -6.53 -27.23 -19.02
CA GLN A 94 -6.64 -27.72 -17.64
C GLN A 94 -5.27 -27.79 -16.93
N ALA A 95 -4.20 -28.15 -17.63
CA ALA A 95 -2.85 -28.11 -17.07
C ALA A 95 -2.38 -26.67 -16.76
N ALA A 96 -2.69 -25.71 -17.65
CA ALA A 96 -2.36 -24.31 -17.43
C ALA A 96 -3.10 -23.71 -16.22
N ASP A 97 -4.38 -24.06 -16.04
CA ASP A 97 -5.15 -23.66 -14.85
C ASP A 97 -4.63 -24.30 -13.56
N LYS A 98 -4.20 -25.57 -13.60
CA LYS A 98 -3.52 -26.22 -12.47
C LYS A 98 -2.23 -25.48 -12.09
N VAL A 99 -1.40 -25.13 -13.06
CA VAL A 99 -0.15 -24.36 -12.83
C VAL A 99 -0.45 -23.01 -12.20
N ARG A 100 -1.48 -22.30 -12.68
CA ARG A 100 -1.92 -21.02 -12.10
C ARG A 100 -2.24 -21.14 -10.61
N ILE A 101 -2.96 -22.18 -10.19
CA ILE A 101 -3.35 -22.36 -8.79
C ILE A 101 -2.16 -22.75 -7.93
N ILE A 102 -1.24 -23.57 -8.44
CA ILE A 102 0.03 -23.88 -7.74
C ILE A 102 0.79 -22.59 -7.44
N ILE A 103 0.90 -21.69 -8.42
CA ILE A 103 1.54 -20.38 -8.23
C ILE A 103 0.81 -19.56 -7.16
N LEU A 104 -0.53 -19.47 -7.22
CA LEU A 104 -1.33 -18.76 -6.22
C LEU A 104 -1.15 -19.31 -4.80
N PHE A 105 -1.12 -20.63 -4.67
CA PHE A 105 -0.95 -21.33 -3.41
C PHE A 105 0.46 -21.12 -2.83
N ILE A 106 1.51 -21.29 -3.64
CA ILE A 106 2.89 -21.03 -3.23
C ILE A 106 3.01 -19.59 -2.73
N GLN A 107 2.48 -18.63 -3.51
CA GLN A 107 2.48 -17.22 -3.11
C GLN A 107 1.73 -17.00 -1.79
N TYR A 108 0.54 -17.59 -1.62
CA TYR A 108 -0.21 -17.50 -0.37
C TYR A 108 0.59 -18.04 0.82
N ALA A 109 1.16 -19.24 0.69
CA ALA A 109 1.93 -19.88 1.75
C ALA A 109 3.15 -19.04 2.14
N VAL A 110 3.92 -18.55 1.17
CA VAL A 110 5.10 -17.74 1.44
C VAL A 110 4.72 -16.37 2.03
N CYS A 111 3.69 -15.70 1.51
CA CYS A 111 3.20 -14.43 2.05
C CYS A 111 2.73 -14.59 3.50
N THR A 112 1.91 -15.60 3.77
CA THR A 112 1.35 -15.87 5.10
C THR A 112 2.44 -16.22 6.10
N PHE A 113 3.42 -17.04 5.68
CA PHE A 113 4.58 -17.38 6.50
C PHE A 113 5.43 -16.15 6.80
N THR A 114 5.76 -15.36 5.78
CA THR A 114 6.57 -14.14 5.94
C THR A 114 5.89 -13.16 6.88
N ALA A 115 4.60 -12.87 6.63
CA ALA A 115 3.79 -11.94 7.41
C ALA A 115 3.64 -12.36 8.88
N SER A 116 3.53 -13.66 9.17
CA SER A 116 3.26 -14.16 10.52
C SER A 116 4.51 -14.50 11.35
N PHE A 117 5.67 -14.68 10.70
CA PHE A 117 6.90 -15.13 11.37
C PHE A 117 8.05 -14.13 11.29
N LEU A 118 8.24 -13.48 10.14
CA LEU A 118 9.49 -12.76 9.85
C LEU A 118 9.37 -11.25 10.06
N VAL A 119 8.26 -10.64 9.65
CA VAL A 119 8.13 -9.17 9.59
C VAL A 119 7.34 -8.54 10.73
N ASN A 120 7.02 -9.31 11.78
CA ASN A 120 6.16 -8.85 12.89
C ASN A 120 6.74 -7.62 13.62
N THR A 121 8.03 -7.65 13.94
CA THR A 121 8.71 -6.57 14.67
C THR A 121 8.70 -5.27 13.86
N ASN A 122 8.91 -5.37 12.54
CA ASN A 122 8.86 -4.22 11.65
C ASN A 122 7.45 -3.66 11.53
N ASN A 123 6.41 -4.51 11.42
CA ASN A 123 5.02 -4.07 11.42
C ASN A 123 4.65 -3.30 12.70
N ILE A 124 5.01 -3.83 13.88
CA ILE A 124 4.80 -3.12 15.15
C ILE A 124 5.53 -1.78 15.14
N ARG A 125 6.81 -1.78 14.74
CA ARG A 125 7.64 -0.58 14.70
C ARG A 125 7.06 0.48 13.76
N ILE A 126 6.47 0.09 12.63
CA ILE A 126 5.78 1.03 11.74
C ILE A 126 4.63 1.72 12.48
N ILE A 127 3.75 0.96 13.15
CA ILE A 127 2.59 1.54 13.86
C ILE A 127 3.05 2.45 15.01
N THR A 128 4.00 2.01 15.83
CA THR A 128 4.52 2.81 16.94
C THR A 128 5.21 4.10 16.44
N THR A 129 5.92 4.02 15.31
CA THR A 129 6.59 5.19 14.72
C THR A 129 5.58 6.14 14.07
N LEU A 130 4.51 5.63 13.46
CA LEU A 130 3.39 6.44 12.97
C LEU A 130 2.67 7.16 14.11
N ALA A 131 2.46 6.50 15.25
CA ALA A 131 1.85 7.12 16.43
C ALA A 131 2.71 8.26 16.99
N ASN A 132 4.03 8.05 17.06
CA ASN A 132 4.96 9.11 17.45
C ASN A 132 4.94 10.28 16.46
N LEU A 133 4.84 10.00 15.16
CA LEU A 133 4.70 11.03 14.13
C LEU A 133 3.37 11.78 14.24
N ASP A 134 2.27 11.10 14.52
CA ASP A 134 0.95 11.72 14.70
C ASP A 134 0.94 12.69 15.89
N ASN A 135 1.69 12.36 16.95
CA ASN A 135 1.91 13.25 18.08
C ASN A 135 2.73 14.49 17.70
N MET A 136 3.79 14.33 16.90
CA MET A 136 4.58 15.46 16.39
C MET A 136 3.75 16.37 15.46
N LEU A 137 2.92 15.77 14.60
CA LEU A 137 2.00 16.46 13.69
C LEU A 137 0.75 16.99 14.39
N GLN A 138 0.58 16.74 15.69
CA GLN A 138 -0.58 17.17 16.47
C GLN A 138 -1.92 16.74 15.83
N VAL A 139 -1.96 15.55 15.25
CA VAL A 139 -3.09 15.03 14.47
C VAL A 139 -4.38 15.00 15.28
N GLY A 140 -4.29 14.79 16.61
CA GLY A 140 -5.43 14.84 17.51
C GLY A 140 -6.22 16.16 17.50
N LYS A 141 -5.65 17.26 16.99
CA LYS A 141 -6.38 18.52 16.78
C LYS A 141 -7.33 18.45 15.57
N SER A 142 -7.08 17.56 14.63
CA SER A 142 -7.94 17.34 13.46
C SER A 142 -9.03 16.31 13.80
N LYS A 143 -10.24 16.80 14.12
CA LYS A 143 -11.38 15.94 14.50
C LYS A 143 -11.72 14.84 13.49
N ASN A 144 -11.37 15.02 12.21
CA ASN A 144 -11.80 14.14 11.12
C ASN A 144 -10.68 13.29 10.48
N PHE A 145 -9.46 13.32 11.02
CA PHE A 145 -8.33 12.64 10.38
C PHE A 145 -8.50 11.11 10.34
N TYR A 146 -8.69 10.49 11.50
CA TYR A 146 -8.82 9.03 11.62
C TYR A 146 -10.15 8.50 11.07
N SER A 147 -11.25 9.27 11.20
CA SER A 147 -12.54 8.90 10.60
C SER A 147 -12.46 8.86 9.07
N LYS A 148 -11.82 9.86 8.45
CA LYS A 148 -11.54 9.85 7.00
C LYS A 148 -10.60 8.71 6.61
N SER A 149 -9.64 8.35 7.47
CA SER A 149 -8.77 7.19 7.23
C SER A 149 -9.55 5.88 7.21
N ARG A 150 -10.40 5.66 8.22
CA ARG A 150 -11.31 4.50 8.30
C ARG A 150 -12.21 4.41 7.08
N TRP A 151 -12.83 5.52 6.69
CA TRP A 151 -13.74 5.55 5.54
C TRP A 151 -13.05 5.14 4.23
N GLU A 152 -11.83 5.60 3.99
CA GLU A 152 -11.07 5.15 2.82
C GLU A 152 -10.69 3.67 2.89
N THR A 153 -10.36 3.15 4.08
CA THR A 153 -10.15 1.70 4.26
C THR A 153 -11.41 0.91 3.90
N TYR A 154 -12.59 1.34 4.35
CA TYR A 154 -13.86 0.70 3.98
C TYR A 154 -14.09 0.71 2.46
N LYS A 155 -13.80 1.82 1.77
CA LYS A 155 -13.91 1.88 0.30
C LYS A 155 -13.01 0.86 -0.39
N TYR A 156 -11.75 0.74 0.05
CA TYR A 156 -10.85 -0.27 -0.50
C TYR A 156 -11.36 -1.69 -0.23
N MET A 157 -11.87 -1.97 0.96
CA MET A 157 -12.44 -3.27 1.29
C MET A 157 -13.66 -3.62 0.44
N VAL A 158 -14.56 -2.66 0.22
CA VAL A 158 -15.71 -2.85 -0.68
C VAL A 158 -15.25 -3.16 -2.10
N LEU A 159 -14.22 -2.48 -2.61
CA LEU A 159 -13.64 -2.78 -3.92
C LEU A 159 -13.12 -4.22 -3.99
N VAL A 160 -12.38 -4.68 -2.96
CA VAL A 160 -11.88 -6.07 -2.92
C VAL A 160 -13.02 -7.07 -2.93
N ILE A 161 -14.03 -6.87 -2.07
CA ILE A 161 -15.19 -7.75 -1.98
C ILE A 161 -15.94 -7.82 -3.30
N ILE A 162 -16.25 -6.68 -3.93
CA ILE A 162 -16.94 -6.64 -5.23
C ILE A 162 -16.12 -7.36 -6.29
N SER A 163 -14.81 -7.07 -6.37
CA SER A 163 -13.93 -7.73 -7.35
C SER A 163 -13.82 -9.24 -7.11
N GLN A 164 -13.90 -9.69 -5.85
CA GLN A 164 -13.85 -11.11 -5.51
C GLN A 164 -15.15 -11.81 -5.82
N LEU A 165 -16.30 -11.19 -5.53
CA LEU A 165 -17.61 -11.73 -5.91
C LEU A 165 -17.70 -11.86 -7.42
N ALA A 166 -17.26 -10.85 -8.18
CA ALA A 166 -17.21 -10.90 -9.64
C ALA A 166 -16.37 -12.07 -10.16
N THR A 167 -15.14 -12.25 -9.65
CA THR A 167 -14.30 -13.39 -10.07
C THR A 167 -14.90 -14.73 -9.66
N SER A 168 -15.46 -14.83 -8.46
CA SER A 168 -16.02 -16.10 -7.94
C SER A 168 -17.27 -16.55 -8.71
N ILE A 169 -18.13 -15.60 -9.11
CA ILE A 169 -19.30 -15.89 -9.95
C ILE A 169 -18.87 -16.38 -11.34
N LEU A 170 -17.86 -15.74 -11.93
CA LEU A 170 -17.33 -16.16 -13.23
C LEU A 170 -16.67 -17.54 -13.16
N ASP A 171 -15.90 -17.80 -12.11
CA ASP A 171 -15.30 -19.10 -11.85
C ASP A 171 -16.37 -20.21 -11.73
N PHE A 172 -17.46 -19.93 -10.99
CA PHE A 172 -18.57 -20.87 -10.84
C PHE A 172 -19.28 -21.16 -12.17
N VAL A 173 -19.50 -20.13 -13.00
CA VAL A 173 -20.18 -20.26 -14.30
C VAL A 173 -19.28 -20.92 -15.35
N ALA A 174 -17.97 -20.67 -15.31
CA ALA A 174 -17.03 -21.14 -16.33
C ALA A 174 -16.54 -22.57 -16.11
N ILE A 175 -16.23 -22.95 -14.88
CA ILE A 175 -15.58 -24.23 -14.59
C ILE A 175 -16.60 -25.28 -14.15
N GLY A 176 -17.71 -24.85 -13.52
CA GLY A 176 -18.74 -25.76 -13.00
C GLY A 176 -18.29 -26.66 -11.84
N ASP A 177 -17.00 -26.70 -11.52
CA ASP A 177 -16.43 -27.40 -10.37
C ASP A 177 -16.51 -26.54 -9.11
N VAL A 178 -17.42 -26.92 -8.22
CA VAL A 178 -17.64 -26.26 -6.94
C VAL A 178 -16.41 -26.40 -6.03
N ALA A 179 -15.70 -27.52 -6.08
CA ALA A 179 -14.51 -27.73 -5.25
C ALA A 179 -13.37 -26.80 -5.70
N TRP A 180 -13.21 -26.60 -7.00
CA TRP A 180 -12.27 -25.64 -7.57
C TRP A 180 -12.56 -24.22 -7.07
N ALA A 181 -13.82 -23.78 -7.16
CA ALA A 181 -14.21 -22.42 -6.78
C ALA A 181 -14.01 -22.16 -5.28
N ILE A 182 -14.30 -23.16 -4.44
CA ILE A 182 -14.07 -23.09 -2.99
C ILE A 182 -12.59 -22.97 -2.65
N ALA A 183 -11.70 -23.68 -3.36
CA ALA A 183 -10.27 -23.66 -3.10
C ALA A 183 -9.60 -22.36 -3.58
N ALA A 184 -9.93 -21.89 -4.79
CA ALA A 184 -9.29 -20.75 -5.41
C ALA A 184 -9.73 -19.40 -4.83
N THR A 185 -10.98 -19.31 -4.33
CA THR A 185 -11.58 -18.07 -3.83
C THR A 185 -10.79 -17.43 -2.68
N PRO A 186 -10.48 -18.15 -1.58
CA PRO A 186 -9.70 -17.58 -0.47
C PRO A 186 -8.30 -17.14 -0.90
N LEU A 187 -7.62 -17.92 -1.76
CA LEU A 187 -6.26 -17.63 -2.23
C LEU A 187 -6.23 -16.32 -3.02
N ASN A 188 -7.14 -16.16 -3.98
CA ASN A 188 -7.26 -14.94 -4.77
C ASN A 188 -7.61 -13.72 -3.91
N PHE A 189 -8.53 -13.90 -2.96
CA PHE A 189 -8.98 -12.83 -2.08
C PHE A 189 -7.84 -12.29 -1.19
N ILE A 190 -7.04 -13.18 -0.59
CA ILE A 190 -5.94 -12.82 0.29
C ILE A 190 -4.86 -12.02 -0.46
N GLN A 191 -4.53 -12.42 -1.69
CA GLN A 191 -3.54 -11.70 -2.47
C GLN A 191 -4.02 -10.28 -2.85
N LYS A 192 -5.30 -10.11 -3.18
CA LYS A 192 -5.91 -8.78 -3.38
C LYS A 192 -5.86 -7.96 -2.10
N LEU A 193 -6.11 -8.58 -0.94
CA LEU A 193 -6.03 -7.95 0.37
C LEU A 193 -4.62 -7.46 0.70
N GLU A 194 -3.57 -8.23 0.39
CA GLU A 194 -2.17 -7.83 0.60
C GLU A 194 -1.81 -6.56 -0.19
N ILE A 195 -2.23 -6.48 -1.46
CA ILE A 195 -2.01 -5.29 -2.31
C ILE A 195 -2.67 -4.05 -1.69
N ILE A 196 -3.92 -4.18 -1.25
CA ILE A 196 -4.64 -3.08 -0.62
C ILE A 196 -4.01 -2.69 0.72
N THR A 197 -3.54 -3.67 1.48
CA THR A 197 -2.85 -3.42 2.75
C THR A 197 -1.59 -2.61 2.50
N PHE A 198 -0.74 -3.01 1.56
CA PHE A 198 0.41 -2.22 1.12
C PHE A 198 0.00 -0.79 0.70
N CYS A 199 -1.00 -0.65 -0.18
CA CYS A 199 -1.49 0.67 -0.60
C CYS A 199 -1.94 1.53 0.58
N LYS A 200 -2.50 0.93 1.62
CA LYS A 200 -2.94 1.63 2.82
C LYS A 200 -1.77 2.13 3.67
N TYR A 201 -0.69 1.37 3.78
CA TYR A 201 0.55 1.85 4.42
C TYR A 201 1.16 3.03 3.64
N VAL A 202 1.16 3.00 2.31
CA VAL A 202 1.59 4.12 1.47
C VAL A 202 0.67 5.35 1.67
N ASP A 203 -0.65 5.13 1.76
CA ASP A 203 -1.63 6.19 2.03
C ASP A 203 -1.41 6.87 3.39
N PHE A 204 -1.01 6.11 4.41
CA PHE A 204 -0.64 6.65 5.72
C PHE A 204 0.52 7.64 5.64
N LEU A 205 1.56 7.33 4.85
CA LEU A 205 2.68 8.24 4.62
C LEU A 205 2.21 9.48 3.85
N ARG A 206 1.45 9.28 2.77
CA ARG A 206 0.95 10.36 1.91
C ARG A 206 0.16 11.40 2.71
N ARG A 207 -0.77 10.96 3.55
CA ARG A 207 -1.63 11.85 4.35
C ARG A 207 -0.85 12.69 5.36
N ARG A 208 0.18 12.10 5.97
CA ARG A 208 1.04 12.80 6.94
C ARG A 208 1.96 13.78 6.25
N LEU A 209 2.48 13.41 5.09
CA LEU A 209 3.25 14.32 4.25
C LEU A 209 2.41 15.51 3.75
N LEU A 210 1.14 15.28 3.39
CA LEU A 210 0.19 16.34 3.06
C LEU A 210 -0.01 17.34 4.22
N MET A 211 0.02 16.88 5.47
CA MET A 211 -0.05 17.78 6.63
C MET A 211 1.21 18.66 6.74
N ILE A 212 2.40 18.08 6.53
CA ILE A 212 3.65 18.86 6.45
C ILE A 212 3.57 19.90 5.33
N ASN A 213 3.09 19.50 4.14
CA ASN A 213 2.90 20.43 3.02
C ASN A 213 1.91 21.54 3.37
N SER A 214 0.82 21.22 4.08
CA SER A 214 -0.14 22.23 4.54
C SER A 214 0.49 23.25 5.48
N TYR A 215 1.40 22.82 6.38
CA TYR A 215 2.13 23.74 7.26
C TYR A 215 3.08 24.65 6.49
N LEU A 216 3.86 24.09 5.57
CA LEU A 216 4.78 24.86 4.72
C LEU A 216 4.02 25.83 3.81
N LYS A 217 2.93 25.37 3.19
CA LYS A 217 2.10 26.18 2.29
C LYS A 217 1.46 27.34 3.02
N THR A 218 0.89 27.11 4.20
CA THR A 218 0.30 28.18 5.02
C THR A 218 1.34 29.24 5.37
N PHE A 219 2.56 28.81 5.74
CA PHE A 219 3.65 29.73 6.03
C PHE A 219 4.10 30.54 4.80
N VAL A 220 4.27 29.90 3.64
CA VAL A 220 4.65 30.59 2.40
C VAL A 220 3.56 31.59 1.99
N ASP A 221 2.29 31.18 1.99
CA ASP A 221 1.17 32.03 1.62
C ASP A 221 1.06 33.27 2.54
N GLU A 222 1.30 33.12 3.84
CA GLU A 222 1.28 34.26 4.80
C GLU A 222 2.42 35.25 4.53
N GLN A 223 3.61 34.78 4.17
CA GLN A 223 4.76 35.65 3.85
C GLN A 223 4.57 36.38 2.51
N ASP A 224 3.99 35.71 1.52
CA ASP A 224 3.64 36.34 0.23
C ASP A 224 2.55 37.42 0.42
N GLN A 225 1.65 37.26 1.39
CA GLN A 225 0.64 38.26 1.74
C GLN A 225 1.20 39.42 2.57
N GLU A 226 2.09 39.16 3.53
CA GLU A 226 2.77 40.23 4.29
C GLU A 226 3.58 41.13 3.34
N THR A 227 4.33 40.55 2.38
CA THR A 227 5.07 41.33 1.37
C THR A 227 4.15 42.15 0.45
N ALA A 228 3.00 41.62 0.03
CA ALA A 228 2.03 42.34 -0.81
C ALA A 228 1.28 43.47 -0.05
N THR A 229 0.99 43.29 1.23
CA THR A 229 0.23 44.26 2.05
C THR A 229 1.06 45.45 2.52
N VAL A 230 2.40 45.33 2.57
CA VAL A 230 3.28 46.51 2.75
C VAL A 230 3.13 47.52 1.60
N PHE A 231 2.69 47.07 0.41
CA PHE A 231 2.48 47.94 -0.76
C PHE A 231 1.02 48.35 -1.01
N THR A 232 0.04 47.77 -0.32
CA THR A 232 -1.37 48.19 -0.44
C THR A 232 -2.14 47.98 0.85
N ILE A 233 -2.58 49.08 1.48
CA ILE A 233 -3.57 49.06 2.57
C ILE A 233 -4.93 48.72 1.95
N ARG A 234 -5.34 47.46 2.00
CA ARG A 234 -6.72 47.05 1.67
C ARG A 234 -7.33 46.31 2.86
N SER A 235 -8.56 46.68 3.20
CA SER A 235 -9.30 46.19 4.36
C SER A 235 -9.37 44.66 4.39
N ARG A 236 -9.03 44.10 5.54
CA ARG A 236 -8.92 42.67 5.81
C ARG A 236 -10.31 42.05 5.97
N ASN A 237 -10.82 41.39 4.94
CA ASN A 237 -11.89 40.41 5.11
C ASN A 237 -11.24 39.09 5.54
N VAL A 238 -11.35 38.76 6.82
CA VAL A 238 -10.85 37.52 7.40
C VAL A 238 -11.85 36.42 7.05
N ASP A 239 -11.62 35.71 5.95
CA ASP A 239 -12.26 34.42 5.72
C ASP A 239 -11.66 33.41 6.69
N THR A 240 -12.36 33.19 7.80
CA THR A 240 -12.10 32.15 8.79
C THR A 240 -12.31 30.76 8.19
N THR A 241 -11.32 30.29 7.43
CA THR A 241 -10.99 28.87 7.43
C THR A 241 -9.88 28.70 8.45
N GLU A 242 -10.06 27.84 9.44
CA GLU A 242 -9.09 27.54 10.50
C GLU A 242 -7.78 26.98 9.91
N LYS A 243 -6.95 27.84 9.31
CA LYS A 243 -5.60 27.50 8.86
C LYS A 243 -4.74 27.42 10.11
N PHE A 244 -4.51 26.21 10.57
CA PHE A 244 -3.62 25.96 11.70
C PHE A 244 -2.18 26.34 11.32
N ASN A 245 -1.72 27.50 11.80
CA ASN A 245 -0.38 27.99 11.54
C ASN A 245 0.62 27.35 12.51
N PHE A 246 1.13 26.17 12.15
CA PHE A 246 2.11 25.42 12.94
C PHE A 246 3.48 26.10 13.00
N ILE A 247 3.94 26.67 11.88
CA ILE A 247 5.27 27.29 11.78
C ILE A 247 5.28 28.64 12.49
N GLY A 248 4.18 29.39 12.41
CA GLY A 248 4.06 30.73 12.99
C GLY A 248 4.81 31.77 12.16
N ARG A 249 5.07 32.93 12.77
CA ARG A 249 5.71 34.08 12.10
C ARG A 249 7.20 33.87 11.87
N ALA A 250 7.73 34.54 10.86
CA ALA A 250 9.16 34.59 10.60
C ALA A 250 9.91 35.26 11.77
N SER A 251 10.92 34.58 12.31
CA SER A 251 11.75 35.07 13.41
C SER A 251 13.04 34.25 13.48
N ASP A 252 14.15 34.87 13.93
CA ASP A 252 15.43 34.18 14.07
C ASP A 252 15.42 33.01 15.06
N ASN A 253 14.52 33.06 16.06
CA ASN A 253 14.36 32.00 17.05
C ASN A 253 13.37 30.91 16.62
N ASN A 254 12.75 31.06 15.44
CA ASN A 254 11.78 30.08 14.95
C ASN A 254 12.51 28.82 14.45
N THR A 255 12.25 27.69 15.12
CA THR A 255 12.83 26.39 14.79
C THR A 255 11.81 25.41 14.18
N LYS A 256 10.63 25.90 13.79
CA LYS A 256 9.53 25.05 13.32
C LYS A 256 9.74 24.46 11.93
N ILE A 257 10.56 25.08 11.08
CA ILE A 257 11.00 24.47 9.81
C ILE A 257 11.86 23.24 10.10
N ARG A 258 12.78 23.33 11.07
CA ARG A 258 13.55 22.17 11.54
C ARG A 258 12.65 21.09 12.14
N ASP A 259 11.62 21.45 12.90
CA ASP A 259 10.65 20.48 13.43
C ASP A 259 9.90 19.76 12.29
N ALA A 260 9.49 20.49 11.23
CA ALA A 260 8.87 19.92 10.03
C ALA A 260 9.84 18.99 9.28
N ALA A 261 11.12 19.36 9.18
CA ALA A 261 12.15 18.51 8.59
C ALA A 261 12.34 17.21 9.38
N LYS A 262 12.30 17.27 10.72
CA LYS A 262 12.35 16.09 11.57
C LYS A 262 11.14 15.17 11.38
N MET A 263 9.95 15.73 11.21
CA MET A 263 8.74 14.95 10.90
C MET A 263 8.86 14.27 9.54
N TYR A 264 9.43 14.94 8.54
CA TYR A 264 9.71 14.37 7.23
C TYR A 264 10.76 13.24 7.29
N ASP A 265 11.81 13.39 8.10
CA ASP A 265 12.80 12.34 8.33
C ASP A 265 12.15 11.06 8.90
N VAL A 266 11.23 11.22 9.87
CA VAL A 266 10.44 10.10 10.41
C VAL A 266 9.57 9.44 9.33
N ILE A 267 8.97 10.22 8.41
CA ILE A 267 8.25 9.67 7.24
C ILE A 267 9.18 8.83 6.36
N GLY A 268 10.41 9.31 6.12
CA GLY A 268 11.44 8.57 5.39
C GLY A 268 11.76 7.21 6.02
N GLN A 269 12.00 7.19 7.34
CA GLN A 269 12.26 5.95 8.08
C GLN A 269 11.07 4.97 8.01
N ILE A 270 9.83 5.46 8.13
CA ILE A 270 8.64 4.61 8.00
C ILE A 270 8.53 4.09 6.56
N SER A 271 8.80 4.90 5.55
CA SER A 271 8.80 4.48 4.15
C SER A 271 9.78 3.33 3.89
N THR A 272 10.98 3.38 4.47
CA THR A 272 11.96 2.28 4.38
C THR A 272 11.43 1.01 5.05
N MET A 273 10.87 1.11 6.26
CA MET A 273 10.29 -0.04 6.95
C MET A 273 9.11 -0.65 6.18
N VAL A 274 8.24 0.18 5.59
CA VAL A 274 7.15 -0.29 4.72
C VAL A 274 7.72 -1.02 3.50
N ASN A 275 8.76 -0.46 2.88
CA ASN A 275 9.41 -1.13 1.75
C ASN A 275 9.95 -2.50 2.17
N GLU A 276 10.71 -2.59 3.27
CA GLU A 276 11.25 -3.86 3.78
C GLU A 276 10.18 -4.92 4.05
N VAL A 277 9.05 -4.53 4.66
CA VAL A 277 7.96 -5.46 5.01
C VAL A 277 7.28 -6.03 3.76
N PHE A 278 7.03 -5.19 2.76
CA PHE A 278 6.25 -5.57 1.58
C PHE A 278 7.09 -5.95 0.36
N ASN A 279 8.42 -5.77 0.39
CA ASN A 279 9.33 -5.97 -0.76
C ASN A 279 9.12 -7.34 -1.43
N PHE A 280 9.25 -8.40 -0.64
CA PHE A 280 9.09 -9.76 -1.14
C PHE A 280 7.67 -10.04 -1.63
N GLN A 281 6.64 -9.58 -0.89
CA GLN A 281 5.25 -9.81 -1.25
C GLN A 281 4.89 -9.16 -2.59
N ILE A 282 5.31 -7.90 -2.81
CA ILE A 282 5.09 -7.20 -4.07
C ILE A 282 5.80 -7.90 -5.22
N LEU A 283 7.04 -8.36 -5.03
CA LEU A 283 7.76 -9.13 -6.05
C LEU A 283 6.96 -10.38 -6.46
N THR A 284 6.51 -11.17 -5.49
CA THR A 284 5.77 -12.40 -5.78
C THR A 284 4.44 -12.11 -6.49
N ILE A 285 3.75 -11.03 -6.14
CA ILE A 285 2.53 -10.58 -6.82
C ILE A 285 2.82 -10.24 -8.29
N LEU A 286 3.87 -9.46 -8.56
CA LEU A 286 4.22 -9.05 -9.92
C LEU A 286 4.64 -10.25 -10.78
N MET A 287 5.47 -11.14 -10.24
CA MET A 287 5.91 -12.35 -10.93
C MET A 287 4.73 -13.27 -11.26
N SER A 288 3.80 -13.45 -10.31
CA SER A 288 2.61 -14.28 -10.52
C SER A 288 1.65 -13.65 -11.53
N THR A 289 1.45 -12.33 -11.46
CA THR A 289 0.63 -11.60 -12.44
C THR A 289 1.23 -11.70 -13.84
N PHE A 290 2.56 -11.61 -13.97
CA PHE A 290 3.25 -11.81 -15.24
C PHE A 290 3.05 -13.23 -15.79
N ALA A 291 3.23 -14.25 -14.95
CA ALA A 291 3.00 -15.64 -15.33
C ALA A 291 1.56 -15.88 -15.76
N PHE A 292 0.58 -15.27 -15.09
CA PHE A 292 -0.82 -15.38 -15.50
C PHE A 292 -1.03 -14.79 -16.88
N ILE A 293 -0.50 -13.60 -17.17
CA ILE A 293 -0.64 -12.98 -18.49
C ILE A 293 -0.09 -13.87 -19.60
N ILE A 294 1.06 -14.51 -19.37
CA ILE A 294 1.62 -15.50 -20.31
C ILE A 294 0.63 -16.65 -20.53
N ILE A 295 0.08 -17.21 -19.46
CA ILE A 295 -0.91 -18.29 -19.52
C ILE A 295 -2.16 -17.85 -20.30
N ILE A 296 -2.66 -16.65 -20.05
CA ILE A 296 -3.83 -16.06 -20.72
C ILE A 296 -3.58 -15.91 -22.23
N MET A 297 -2.43 -15.36 -22.61
CA MET A 297 -2.05 -15.17 -24.02
C MET A 297 -1.97 -16.52 -24.75
N TRP A 298 -1.33 -17.50 -24.14
CA TRP A 298 -1.22 -18.85 -24.68
C TRP A 298 -2.59 -19.52 -24.84
N THR A 299 -3.41 -19.47 -23.79
CA THR A 299 -4.75 -20.08 -23.77
C THR A 299 -5.65 -19.43 -24.82
N SER A 300 -5.59 -18.10 -24.98
CA SER A 300 -6.38 -17.37 -25.98
C SER A 300 -6.02 -17.78 -27.42
N LEU A 301 -4.73 -17.94 -27.73
CA LEU A 301 -4.27 -18.39 -29.05
C LEU A 301 -4.64 -19.85 -29.34
N TYR A 302 -4.57 -20.70 -28.30
CA TYR A 302 -5.00 -22.08 -28.40
C TYR A 302 -6.50 -22.19 -28.75
N TYR A 303 -7.36 -21.44 -28.06
CA TYR A 303 -8.80 -21.41 -28.34
C TYR A 303 -9.13 -20.86 -29.72
N TYR A 304 -8.39 -19.84 -30.18
CA TYR A 304 -8.54 -19.31 -31.53
C TYR A 304 -8.30 -20.39 -32.62
N ARG A 305 -7.33 -21.29 -32.42
CA ARG A 305 -6.99 -22.34 -33.41
C ARG A 305 -7.88 -23.58 -33.33
N SER A 306 -8.34 -23.94 -32.13
CA SER A 306 -9.01 -25.23 -31.89
C SER A 306 -10.48 -25.27 -32.28
N ALA A 307 -11.09 -24.15 -32.69
CA ALA A 307 -12.52 -24.03 -33.04
C ALA A 307 -13.51 -24.49 -31.93
N ILE A 308 -13.00 -24.83 -30.74
CA ILE A 308 -13.76 -25.14 -29.54
C ILE A 308 -14.06 -23.81 -28.87
N SER A 309 -15.26 -23.27 -29.11
CA SER A 309 -15.67 -21.99 -28.55
C SER A 309 -16.20 -22.15 -27.13
N ASP A 310 -15.34 -22.44 -26.14
CA ASP A 310 -15.73 -22.26 -24.74
C ASP A 310 -15.57 -20.78 -24.35
N LEU A 311 -16.54 -19.98 -24.78
CA LEU A 311 -16.60 -18.55 -24.52
C LEU A 311 -16.60 -18.25 -23.01
N SER A 312 -17.14 -19.16 -22.18
CA SER A 312 -17.25 -18.98 -20.74
C SER A 312 -15.88 -18.98 -20.08
N LEU A 313 -15.04 -19.96 -20.42
CA LEU A 313 -13.67 -20.05 -19.90
C LEU A 313 -12.82 -18.87 -20.36
N LEU A 314 -12.91 -18.51 -21.66
CA LEU A 314 -12.17 -17.36 -22.20
C LEU A 314 -12.55 -16.05 -21.48
N MET A 315 -13.85 -15.82 -21.26
CA MET A 315 -14.33 -14.63 -20.55
C MET A 315 -13.87 -14.62 -19.08
N ASN A 316 -13.88 -15.76 -18.40
CA ASN A 316 -13.36 -15.86 -17.04
C ASN A 316 -11.87 -15.47 -16.98
N VAL A 317 -11.07 -16.07 -17.86
CA VAL A 317 -9.63 -15.82 -17.95
C VAL A 317 -9.37 -14.33 -18.20
N ILE A 318 -10.03 -13.71 -19.18
CA ILE A 318 -9.89 -12.29 -19.52
C ILE A 318 -10.25 -11.38 -18.34
N VAL A 319 -11.43 -11.58 -17.73
CA VAL A 319 -11.89 -10.73 -16.62
C VAL A 319 -10.99 -10.89 -15.39
N SER A 320 -10.57 -12.11 -15.09
CA SER A 320 -9.60 -12.40 -14.02
C SER A 320 -8.28 -11.65 -14.27
N SER A 321 -7.78 -11.65 -15.51
CA SER A 321 -6.56 -10.92 -15.89
C SER A 321 -6.71 -9.42 -15.68
N PHE A 322 -7.85 -8.88 -16.14
CA PHE A 322 -8.14 -7.47 -16.06
C PHE A 322 -8.12 -6.99 -14.61
N PHE A 323 -8.74 -7.73 -13.70
CA PHE A 323 -8.67 -7.41 -12.26
C PHE A 323 -7.23 -7.40 -11.74
N TRP A 324 -6.42 -8.41 -12.07
CA TRP A 324 -5.02 -8.45 -11.65
C TRP A 324 -4.21 -7.24 -12.15
N ILE A 325 -4.39 -6.87 -13.42
CA ILE A 325 -3.76 -5.67 -14.00
C ILE A 325 -4.25 -4.41 -13.28
N CYS A 326 -5.55 -4.30 -12.98
CA CYS A 326 -6.09 -3.19 -12.21
C CYS A 326 -5.46 -3.09 -10.81
N TYR A 327 -5.22 -4.22 -10.13
CA TYR A 327 -4.57 -4.21 -8.81
C TYR A 327 -3.12 -3.75 -8.88
N VAL A 328 -2.35 -4.19 -9.89
CA VAL A 328 -0.99 -3.68 -10.14
C VAL A 328 -1.04 -2.17 -10.42
N ALA A 329 -2.02 -1.71 -11.21
CA ALA A 329 -2.20 -0.29 -11.48
C ALA A 329 -2.56 0.52 -10.22
N ILE A 330 -3.44 0.03 -9.35
CA ILE A 330 -3.79 0.67 -8.07
C ILE A 330 -2.54 0.83 -7.20
N MET A 331 -1.72 -0.20 -7.12
CA MET A 331 -0.45 -0.21 -6.39
C MET A 331 0.52 0.85 -6.92
N SER A 332 0.75 0.88 -8.24
CA SER A 332 1.57 1.89 -8.91
C SER A 332 1.05 3.31 -8.68
N ILE A 333 -0.26 3.53 -8.81
CA ILE A 333 -0.89 4.85 -8.60
C ILE A 333 -0.76 5.30 -7.14
N ALA A 334 -0.91 4.40 -6.16
CA ALA A 334 -0.75 4.75 -4.76
C ALA A 334 0.65 5.29 -4.47
N CYS A 335 1.68 4.64 -5.02
CA CYS A 335 3.08 5.06 -4.89
C CYS A 335 3.35 6.36 -5.67
N GLU A 336 2.83 6.51 -6.89
CA GLU A 336 2.96 7.74 -7.69
C GLU A 336 2.37 8.95 -6.94
N ARG A 337 1.20 8.77 -6.31
CA ARG A 337 0.58 9.82 -5.49
C ARG A 337 1.45 10.24 -4.30
N LEU A 338 2.20 9.32 -3.69
CA LEU A 338 3.16 9.67 -2.64
C LEU A 338 4.31 10.52 -3.20
N LEU A 339 4.86 10.13 -4.37
CA LEU A 339 5.93 10.86 -5.04
C LEU A 339 5.51 12.28 -5.47
N LEU A 340 4.27 12.45 -5.96
CA LEU A 340 3.72 13.76 -6.30
C LEU A 340 3.66 14.69 -5.08
N VAL A 341 3.18 14.19 -3.93
CA VAL A 341 3.14 14.97 -2.69
C VAL A 341 4.56 15.32 -2.21
N ARG A 342 5.52 14.41 -2.36
CA ARG A 342 6.94 14.68 -2.05
C ARG A 342 7.55 15.74 -2.98
N ASN A 343 7.20 15.75 -4.26
CA ASN A 343 7.62 16.79 -5.18
C ASN A 343 7.02 18.16 -4.81
N GLU A 344 5.78 18.19 -4.34
CA GLU A 344 5.20 19.41 -3.76
C GLU A 344 5.98 19.88 -2.51
N THR A 345 6.39 18.97 -1.62
CA THR A 345 7.27 19.31 -0.48
C THR A 345 8.55 19.96 -0.96
N LYS A 346 9.21 19.39 -1.98
CA LYS A 346 10.42 19.94 -2.59
C LYS A 346 10.19 21.38 -3.08
N ILE A 347 9.10 21.62 -3.80
CA ILE A 347 8.76 22.95 -4.31
C ILE A 347 8.52 23.94 -3.16
N LEU A 348 7.75 23.55 -2.14
CA LEU A 348 7.44 24.41 -0.99
C LEU A 348 8.69 24.77 -0.19
N VAL A 349 9.57 23.80 0.09
CA VAL A 349 10.84 24.06 0.77
C VAL A 349 11.73 24.98 -0.07
N ASN A 350 11.77 24.78 -1.39
CA ASN A 350 12.53 25.68 -2.28
C ASN A 350 12.04 27.12 -2.22
N LYS A 351 10.71 27.34 -2.16
CA LYS A 351 10.13 28.67 -2.00
C LYS A 351 10.58 29.34 -0.70
N VAL A 352 10.64 28.59 0.39
CA VAL A 352 11.15 29.10 1.68
C VAL A 352 12.65 29.46 1.59
N ILE A 353 13.46 28.67 0.89
CA ILE A 353 14.89 28.97 0.69
C ILE A 353 15.08 30.25 -0.14
N MET A 354 14.29 30.39 -1.20
CA MET A 354 14.38 31.50 -2.15
C MET A 354 13.75 32.81 -1.64
N ASN A 355 13.02 32.78 -0.54
CA ASN A 355 12.49 33.99 0.07
C ASN A 355 13.61 34.71 0.87
N TYR A 356 14.20 35.74 0.27
CA TYR A 356 15.32 36.49 0.85
C TYR A 356 14.93 37.38 2.03
N ASP A 357 13.64 37.69 2.19
CA ASP A 357 13.10 38.48 3.30
C ASP A 357 13.05 37.67 4.60
N LEU A 358 13.16 36.33 4.51
CA LEU A 358 13.22 35.46 5.67
C LEU A 358 14.57 35.55 6.41
N PRO A 359 14.55 35.43 7.74
CA PRO A 359 15.76 35.39 8.55
C PRO A 359 16.73 34.29 8.08
N LYS A 360 18.03 34.58 8.13
CA LYS A 360 19.08 33.66 7.64
C LYS A 360 19.01 32.29 8.31
N THR A 361 18.67 32.27 9.60
CA THR A 361 18.46 31.07 10.41
C THR A 361 17.40 30.14 9.83
N MET A 362 16.23 30.66 9.48
CA MET A 362 15.12 29.90 8.88
C MET A 362 15.48 29.38 7.48
N ARG A 363 16.18 30.19 6.66
CA ARG A 363 16.68 29.75 5.35
C ARG A 363 17.71 28.62 5.46
N VAL A 364 18.60 28.67 6.45
CA VAL A 364 19.55 27.56 6.71
C VAL A 364 18.82 26.29 7.13
N GLN A 365 17.80 26.40 7.99
CA GLN A 365 16.94 25.24 8.33
C GLN A 365 16.24 24.67 7.09
N ALA A 366 15.72 25.53 6.21
CA ALA A 366 15.07 25.09 4.97
C ALA A 366 16.05 24.43 4.00
N LYS A 367 17.32 24.88 3.93
CA LYS A 367 18.37 24.21 3.15
C LYS A 367 18.67 22.80 3.67
N ALA A 368 18.85 22.65 4.99
CA ALA A 368 19.01 21.32 5.60
C ALA A 368 17.77 20.43 5.38
N PHE A 369 16.57 21.03 5.37
CA PHE A 369 15.35 20.30 5.01
C PHE A 369 15.37 19.86 3.53
N MET A 370 15.82 20.71 2.60
CA MET A 370 15.96 20.31 1.20
C MET A 370 16.92 19.12 1.03
N GLU A 371 18.06 19.12 1.73
CA GLU A 371 19.00 17.98 1.73
C GLU A 371 18.33 16.69 2.22
N LEU A 372 17.50 16.77 3.28
CA LEU A 372 16.70 15.64 3.75
C LEU A 372 15.66 15.18 2.72
N VAL A 373 14.98 16.10 2.03
CA VAL A 373 14.04 15.78 0.95
C VAL A 373 14.75 15.07 -0.19
N GLU A 374 15.99 15.45 -0.52
CA GLU A 374 16.79 14.79 -1.55
C GLU A 374 17.32 13.43 -1.11
N ALA A 375 17.72 13.27 0.15
CA ALA A 375 18.15 11.98 0.71
C ALA A 375 16.99 10.97 0.76
N TRP A 376 15.83 11.38 1.27
CA TRP A 376 14.64 10.52 1.31
C TRP A 376 13.80 10.71 0.05
N THR A 377 14.03 9.86 -0.94
CA THR A 377 13.29 9.88 -2.20
C THR A 377 11.82 9.46 -2.05
N LEU A 378 11.48 8.75 -0.96
CA LEU A 378 10.16 8.13 -0.69
C LEU A 378 9.67 7.20 -1.81
N ARG A 379 10.60 6.72 -2.63
CA ARG A 379 10.33 5.78 -3.70
C ARG A 379 10.42 4.36 -3.13
N ILE A 380 9.39 3.57 -3.40
CA ILE A 380 9.34 2.16 -3.01
C ILE A 380 10.06 1.35 -4.08
N TYR A 381 11.03 0.54 -3.66
CA TYR A 381 11.88 -0.27 -4.55
C TYR A 381 11.76 -1.74 -4.21
N ILE A 382 11.58 -2.56 -5.24
CA ILE A 382 11.60 -4.02 -5.13
C ILE A 382 13.03 -4.50 -5.38
N TYR A 383 13.66 -5.08 -4.35
CA TYR A 383 15.05 -5.55 -4.36
C TYR A 383 16.05 -4.64 -5.07
N ASP A 384 15.88 -3.32 -4.96
CA ASP A 384 16.66 -2.28 -5.66
C ASP A 384 16.70 -2.39 -7.19
N MET A 385 15.89 -3.27 -7.78
CA MET A 385 15.83 -3.50 -9.23
C MET A 385 14.80 -2.60 -9.91
N PHE A 386 13.60 -2.47 -9.32
CA PHE A 386 12.48 -1.75 -9.92
C PHE A 386 11.80 -0.85 -8.91
N SER A 387 11.48 0.38 -9.30
CA SER A 387 10.61 1.27 -8.52
C SER A 387 9.15 0.97 -8.79
N VAL A 388 8.34 0.93 -7.74
CA VAL A 388 6.89 0.77 -7.85
C VAL A 388 6.28 2.14 -8.12
N ASP A 389 6.10 2.46 -9.40
CA ASP A 389 5.49 3.71 -9.86
C ASP A 389 4.72 3.47 -11.16
N ILE A 390 4.24 4.54 -11.81
CA ILE A 390 3.52 4.41 -13.08
C ILE A 390 4.41 3.84 -14.21
N THR A 391 5.74 4.01 -14.13
CA THR A 391 6.67 3.45 -15.12
C THR A 391 6.77 1.94 -15.02
N LEU A 392 6.58 1.35 -13.83
CA LEU A 392 6.48 -0.10 -13.68
C LEU A 392 5.33 -0.67 -14.50
N MET A 393 4.16 -0.01 -14.48
CA MET A 393 2.99 -0.44 -15.24
C MET A 393 3.24 -0.33 -16.76
N LEU A 394 3.89 0.75 -17.22
CA LEU A 394 4.27 0.89 -18.63
C LEU A 394 5.29 -0.18 -19.08
N LYS A 395 6.31 -0.47 -18.25
CA LYS A 395 7.27 -1.54 -18.51
C LYS A 395 6.59 -2.90 -18.56
N PHE A 396 5.67 -3.14 -17.64
CA PHE A 396 4.90 -4.39 -17.57
C PHE A 396 4.05 -4.61 -18.83
N ILE A 397 3.33 -3.58 -19.30
CA ILE A 397 2.59 -3.61 -20.57
C ILE A 397 3.54 -3.85 -21.74
N SER A 398 4.66 -3.13 -21.81
CA SER A 398 5.64 -3.30 -22.87
C SER A 398 6.16 -4.73 -22.97
N VAL A 399 6.57 -5.33 -21.85
CA VAL A 399 7.09 -6.71 -21.83
C VAL A 399 5.99 -7.71 -22.21
N ALA A 400 4.77 -7.53 -21.70
CA ALA A 400 3.63 -8.37 -22.06
C ALA A 400 3.34 -8.31 -23.57
N THR A 401 3.32 -7.11 -24.17
CA THR A 401 3.11 -6.94 -25.61
C THR A 401 4.24 -7.56 -26.43
N THR A 402 5.50 -7.38 -26.04
CA THR A 402 6.63 -8.01 -26.72
C THR A 402 6.53 -9.53 -26.68
N TYR A 403 6.19 -10.10 -25.52
CA TYR A 403 6.00 -11.54 -25.37
C TYR A 403 4.84 -12.04 -26.23
N LEU A 404 3.71 -11.33 -26.27
CA LEU A 404 2.58 -11.66 -27.14
C LEU A 404 3.00 -11.75 -28.61
N ILE A 405 3.77 -10.78 -29.10
CA ILE A 405 4.28 -10.79 -30.49
C ILE A 405 5.12 -12.05 -30.75
N VAL A 406 6.02 -12.39 -29.84
CA VAL A 406 6.87 -13.59 -29.96
C VAL A 406 6.02 -14.86 -29.98
N VAL A 407 5.03 -14.97 -29.09
CA VAL A 407 4.14 -16.15 -29.04
C VAL A 407 3.32 -16.25 -30.33
N ILE A 408 2.76 -15.15 -30.84
CA ILE A 408 2.05 -15.13 -32.13
C ILE A 408 2.97 -15.59 -33.27
N GLN A 409 4.21 -15.13 -33.30
CA GLN A 409 5.18 -15.53 -34.33
C GLN A 409 5.48 -17.03 -34.27
N ILE A 410 5.69 -17.60 -33.07
CA ILE A 410 5.87 -19.04 -32.90
C ILE A 410 4.61 -19.79 -33.36
N PHE A 411 3.42 -19.33 -32.95
CA PHE A 411 2.14 -19.93 -33.35
C PHE A 411 1.81 -19.82 -34.83
N ASN A 412 2.35 -18.84 -35.56
CA ASN A 412 2.21 -18.75 -37.01
C ASN A 412 3.20 -19.66 -37.75
N PHE A 413 4.28 -20.08 -37.08
CA PHE A 413 5.33 -20.91 -37.67
C PHE A 413 5.05 -22.42 -37.53
N PHE A 414 4.30 -22.81 -36.50
CA PHE A 414 3.80 -24.18 -36.24
C PHE A 414 2.30 -24.25 -36.47
#